data_AF-A0A8J4H3E5-F1
#
_entry.id   AF-A0A8J4H3E5-F1
#
_cell.length_a   1.000
_cell.length_b   1.000
_cell.length_c   1.000
_cell.angle_alpha   90.00
_cell.angle_beta   90.00
_cell.angle_gamma   90.00
#
_symmetry.space_group_name_H-M   'P 1'
#
loop_
_entity.id
_entity.type
_entity.pdbx_description
1 polymer ?
#
loop_
_entity_poly.entity_id
_entity_poly.type
_entity_poly.pdbx_seq_one_letter_code
_entity_poly.pdbx_strand_id
1 'polypeptide(L)'
;MYADTLFGQATPEEQEKALEAAVLDRRIIYKVKGVRPTEESLLELLRKETGGERSDEALRADTQRIMGKLEKLDRQYVKWWQALLTVLADWVGYWAPVGIRLFQRKMRQMEMKHEVDQLQAVIAMLADMDRMSVEHLLIWMEQFARVFEEPLQTCLLHFDQGAEQALEQLKEDAPFQPFVRMVEKLELAASTLPIRKAFDDLESEYVYAQEERKQEYERLIEHKAGWGRMIGFAPMMALIFGYLVIPLIVVSLNQMSVYYEQLQRIQ
;
A
#
# COMPACT_ATOMS: atom_id res chain seq x y z
N MET A 1 -40.13 13.85 38.48
CA MET A 1 -39.73 12.66 37.72
C MET A 1 -39.27 13.14 36.34
N TYR A 2 -38.10 13.80 36.29
CA TYR A 2 -37.52 14.37 35.08
C TYR A 2 -36.04 14.05 35.11
N ALA A 3 -35.65 12.98 34.44
CA ALA A 3 -34.26 12.65 34.18
C ALA A 3 -34.18 11.90 32.84
N ASP A 4 -33.12 12.19 32.10
CA ASP A 4 -32.63 11.49 30.91
C ASP A 4 -33.30 11.76 29.56
N THR A 5 -33.35 13.03 29.15
CA THR A 5 -33.11 13.35 27.74
C THR A 5 -31.66 13.79 27.57
N LEU A 6 -30.80 12.88 27.13
CA LEU A 6 -29.45 13.19 26.63
C LEU A 6 -29.55 14.27 25.55
N PHE A 7 -28.71 15.30 25.64
CA PHE A 7 -28.64 16.39 24.65
C PHE A 7 -28.53 15.81 23.23
N GLY A 8 -29.50 16.14 22.36
CA GLY A 8 -29.56 15.68 20.97
C GLY A 8 -30.49 14.49 20.70
N GLN A 9 -31.14 13.91 21.72
CA GLN A 9 -32.20 12.92 21.55
C GLN A 9 -33.58 13.58 21.66
N ALA A 10 -34.48 13.27 20.73
CA ALA A 10 -35.87 13.70 20.78
C ALA A 10 -36.54 13.15 22.04
N THR A 11 -37.43 13.93 22.66
CA THR A 11 -38.23 13.49 23.81
C THR A 11 -39.05 12.24 23.45
N PRO A 12 -39.40 11.36 24.41
CA PRO A 12 -40.16 10.14 24.11
C PRO A 12 -41.45 10.40 23.32
N GLU A 13 -42.14 11.51 23.61
CA GLU A 13 -43.34 11.93 22.87
C GLU A 13 -43.05 12.40 21.42
N GLU A 14 -41.91 13.05 21.18
CA GLU A 14 -41.47 13.43 19.83
C GLU A 14 -41.04 12.22 19.00
N GLN A 15 -40.43 11.22 19.64
CA GLN A 15 -40.06 9.95 18.99
C GLN A 15 -41.30 9.18 18.56
N GLU A 16 -42.32 9.08 19.41
CA GLU A 16 -43.59 8.41 19.07
C GLU A 16 -44.28 9.09 17.87
N LYS A 17 -44.38 10.43 17.87
CA LYS A 17 -44.92 11.18 16.73
C LYS A 17 -44.11 11.00 15.44
N ALA A 18 -42.78 10.97 15.55
CA ALA A 18 -41.90 10.73 14.40
C ALA A 18 -42.06 9.30 13.84
N LEU A 19 -42.26 8.30 14.71
CA LEU A 19 -42.51 6.91 14.34
C LEU A 19 -43.86 6.76 13.65
N GLU A 20 -44.92 7.36 14.18
CA GLU A 20 -46.25 7.36 13.55
C GLU A 20 -46.21 7.98 12.14
N ALA A 21 -45.52 9.12 12.01
CA ALA A 21 -45.32 9.77 10.71
C ALA A 21 -44.49 8.90 9.76
N ALA A 22 -43.45 8.21 10.25
CA ALA A 22 -42.65 7.30 9.45
C ALA A 22 -43.43 6.06 8.98
N VAL A 23 -44.32 5.52 9.82
CA VAL A 23 -45.20 4.39 9.49
C VAL A 23 -46.20 4.78 8.40
N LEU A 24 -46.78 5.98 8.50
CA LEU A 24 -47.67 6.54 7.50
C LEU A 24 -46.95 6.76 6.17
N ASP A 25 -45.78 7.40 6.18
CA ASP A 25 -44.95 7.61 5.00
C ASP A 25 -44.61 6.26 4.32
N ARG A 26 -44.21 5.24 5.11
CA ARG A 26 -43.88 3.91 4.60
C ARG A 26 -45.09 3.25 3.92
N ARG A 27 -46.29 3.36 4.51
CA ARG A 27 -47.53 2.82 3.95
C ARG A 27 -47.84 3.44 2.58
N ILE A 28 -47.69 4.76 2.47
CA ILE A 28 -47.97 5.50 1.24
C ILE A 28 -46.92 5.19 0.17
N ILE A 29 -45.63 5.17 0.54
CA ILE A 29 -44.55 4.78 -0.36
C ILE A 29 -44.76 3.37 -0.92
N TYR A 30 -45.24 2.41 -0.11
CA TYR A 30 -45.58 1.07 -0.62
C TYR A 30 -46.78 1.07 -1.57
N LYS A 31 -47.82 1.86 -1.29
CA LYS A 31 -49.02 1.94 -2.15
C LYS A 31 -48.71 2.57 -3.52
N VAL A 32 -47.73 3.47 -3.56
CA VAL A 32 -47.32 4.20 -4.76
C VAL A 32 -46.13 3.54 -5.47
N LYS A 33 -45.65 2.41 -4.95
CA LYS A 33 -44.51 1.68 -5.50
C LYS A 33 -44.78 1.25 -6.95
N GLY A 34 -43.92 1.71 -7.86
CA GLY A 34 -43.99 1.36 -9.30
C GLY A 34 -44.70 2.38 -10.18
N VAL A 35 -45.31 3.42 -9.61
CA VAL A 35 -45.87 4.57 -10.33
C VAL A 35 -45.11 5.82 -9.88
N ARG A 36 -44.83 6.76 -10.81
CA ARG A 36 -44.35 8.10 -10.43
C ARG A 36 -45.57 8.97 -10.09
N PRO A 37 -45.87 9.22 -8.80
CA PRO A 37 -47.02 10.01 -8.44
C PRO A 37 -46.78 11.48 -8.79
N THR A 38 -47.81 12.16 -9.27
CA THR A 38 -47.83 13.63 -9.28
C THR A 38 -48.18 14.13 -7.88
N GLU A 39 -47.73 15.33 -7.50
CA GLU A 39 -48.01 15.96 -6.21
C GLU A 39 -49.50 15.96 -5.85
N GLU A 40 -50.37 16.23 -6.84
CA GLU A 40 -51.83 16.21 -6.70
C GLU A 40 -52.36 14.81 -6.35
N SER A 41 -51.88 13.77 -7.04
CA SER A 41 -52.30 12.37 -6.78
C SER A 41 -51.86 11.86 -5.41
N LEU A 42 -50.71 12.32 -4.92
CA LEU A 42 -50.19 11.96 -3.61
C LEU A 42 -50.96 12.67 -2.49
N LEU A 43 -51.36 13.92 -2.73
CA LEU A 43 -52.20 14.70 -1.82
C LEU A 43 -53.59 14.08 -1.66
N GLU A 44 -54.21 13.63 -2.75
CA GLU A 44 -55.50 12.92 -2.71
C GLU A 44 -55.42 11.60 -1.92
N LEU A 45 -54.34 10.83 -2.13
CA LEU A 45 -54.10 9.60 -1.39
C LEU A 45 -53.87 9.84 0.11
N LEU A 46 -53.12 10.89 0.45
CA LEU A 46 -52.92 11.33 1.84
C LEU A 46 -54.25 11.73 2.49
N ARG A 47 -55.06 12.55 1.80
CA ARG A 47 -56.37 13.00 2.28
C ARG A 47 -57.33 11.84 2.56
N LYS A 48 -57.29 10.81 1.71
CA LYS A 48 -58.09 9.58 1.85
C LYS A 48 -57.64 8.72 3.03
N GLU A 49 -56.33 8.62 3.29
CA GLU A 49 -55.78 7.81 4.38
C GLU A 49 -55.88 8.48 5.75
N THR A 50 -55.89 9.82 5.81
CA THR A 50 -56.03 10.59 7.07
C THR A 50 -57.48 10.96 7.41
N GLY A 51 -58.46 10.41 6.69
CA GLY A 51 -59.89 10.64 6.97
C GLY A 51 -60.36 12.09 6.88
N GLY A 52 -59.58 12.99 6.27
CA GLY A 52 -59.87 14.43 6.22
C GLY A 52 -59.67 15.21 7.53
N GLU A 53 -59.04 14.62 8.57
CA GLU A 53 -58.87 15.26 9.88
C GLU A 53 -57.66 16.21 9.98
N ARG A 54 -56.75 16.21 8.99
CA ARG A 54 -55.56 17.07 8.98
C ARG A 54 -55.77 18.34 8.16
N SER A 55 -55.21 19.46 8.63
CA SER A 55 -55.17 20.74 7.91
C SER A 55 -54.49 20.60 6.54
N ASP A 56 -55.01 21.31 5.53
CA ASP A 56 -54.49 21.30 4.14
C ASP A 56 -53.00 21.70 4.07
N GLU A 57 -52.52 22.54 4.99
CA GLU A 57 -51.11 22.92 5.11
C GLU A 57 -50.23 21.74 5.56
N ALA A 58 -50.71 20.94 6.50
CA ALA A 58 -50.01 19.76 7.01
C ALA A 58 -49.94 18.65 5.94
N LEU A 59 -51.01 18.47 5.16
CA LEU A 59 -51.06 17.51 4.05
C LEU A 59 -50.06 17.86 2.94
N ARG A 60 -49.90 19.15 2.60
CA ARG A 60 -48.89 19.61 1.62
C ARG A 60 -47.47 19.38 2.12
N ALA A 61 -47.19 19.67 3.39
CA ALA A 61 -45.88 19.40 3.99
C ALA A 61 -45.54 17.91 3.98
N ASP A 62 -46.50 17.04 4.33
CA ASP A 62 -46.36 15.59 4.25
C ASP A 62 -46.14 15.10 2.80
N THR A 63 -46.86 15.68 1.83
CA THR A 63 -46.74 15.37 0.40
C THR A 63 -45.32 15.68 -0.10
N GLN A 64 -44.80 16.89 0.16
CA GLN A 64 -43.45 17.28 -0.26
C GLN A 64 -42.37 16.41 0.39
N ARG A 65 -42.55 16.07 1.68
CA ARG A 65 -41.65 15.17 2.41
C ARG A 65 -41.61 13.77 1.79
N ILE A 66 -42.77 13.21 1.45
CA ILE A 66 -42.86 11.88 0.82
C ILE A 66 -42.32 11.92 -0.61
N MET A 67 -42.59 13.00 -1.37
CA MET A 67 -42.04 13.19 -2.72
C MET A 67 -40.51 13.20 -2.72
N GLY A 68 -39.88 13.95 -1.81
CA GLY A 68 -38.42 13.97 -1.65
C GLY A 68 -37.83 12.62 -1.22
N LYS A 69 -38.58 11.79 -0.50
CA LYS A 69 -38.18 10.40 -0.17
C LYS A 69 -38.27 9.49 -1.40
N LEU A 70 -39.32 9.62 -2.20
CA LEU A 70 -39.51 8.86 -3.44
C LEU A 70 -38.45 9.19 -4.48
N GLU A 71 -38.08 10.46 -4.67
CA GLU A 71 -36.99 10.85 -5.59
C GLU A 71 -35.63 10.27 -5.18
N LYS A 72 -35.34 10.22 -3.89
CA LYS A 72 -34.10 9.61 -3.38
C LYS A 72 -34.08 8.09 -3.59
N LEU A 73 -35.23 7.43 -3.44
CA LEU A 73 -35.40 6.00 -3.72
C LEU A 73 -35.27 5.69 -5.22
N ASP A 74 -35.83 6.52 -6.11
CA ASP A 74 -35.76 6.33 -7.56
C ASP A 74 -34.32 6.54 -8.11
N ARG A 75 -33.48 7.31 -7.40
CA ARG A 75 -32.06 7.53 -7.75
C ARG A 75 -31.11 6.45 -7.22
N GLN A 76 -31.60 5.36 -6.65
CA GLN A 76 -30.77 4.30 -6.08
C GLN A 76 -30.27 3.31 -7.17
N TYR A 77 -29.48 3.82 -8.10
CA TYR A 77 -28.72 2.99 -9.05
C TYR A 77 -27.25 2.94 -8.64
N VAL A 78 -26.68 1.74 -8.67
CA VAL A 78 -25.23 1.58 -8.54
C VAL A 78 -24.59 2.23 -9.75
N LYS A 79 -23.78 3.26 -9.53
CA LYS A 79 -23.06 3.89 -10.62
C LYS A 79 -22.01 2.90 -11.14
N TRP A 80 -21.87 2.75 -12.46
CA TRP A 80 -20.92 1.77 -13.04
C TRP A 80 -19.48 1.92 -12.53
N TRP A 81 -19.04 3.14 -12.18
CA TRP A 81 -17.73 3.38 -11.59
C TRP A 81 -17.58 2.79 -10.18
N GLN A 82 -18.67 2.66 -9.42
CA GLN A 82 -18.65 2.00 -8.11
C GLN A 82 -18.35 0.51 -8.28
N ALA A 83 -18.95 -0.13 -9.29
CA ALA A 83 -18.64 -1.51 -9.64
C ALA A 83 -17.20 -1.69 -10.14
N LEU A 84 -16.67 -0.70 -10.89
CA LEU A 84 -15.27 -0.71 -11.31
C LEU A 84 -14.31 -0.60 -10.10
N LEU A 85 -14.61 0.29 -9.15
CA LEU A 85 -13.79 0.45 -7.94
C LEU A 85 -13.79 -0.79 -7.05
N THR A 86 -14.91 -1.50 -6.93
CA THR A 86 -14.96 -2.75 -6.16
C THR A 86 -14.09 -3.82 -6.81
N VAL A 87 -14.18 -3.98 -8.13
CA VAL A 87 -13.31 -4.93 -8.87
C VAL A 87 -11.83 -4.57 -8.72
N LEU A 88 -11.49 -3.27 -8.75
CA LEU A 88 -10.11 -2.82 -8.54
C LEU A 88 -9.65 -3.09 -7.11
N ALA A 89 -10.48 -2.82 -6.11
CA ALA A 89 -10.19 -3.09 -4.71
C ALA A 89 -9.97 -4.59 -4.46
N ASP A 90 -10.81 -5.45 -5.04
CA ASP A 90 -10.66 -6.91 -4.97
C ASP A 90 -9.34 -7.36 -5.61
N TRP A 91 -9.00 -6.80 -6.78
CA TRP A 91 -7.73 -7.08 -7.45
C TRP A 91 -6.52 -6.70 -6.57
N VAL A 92 -6.52 -5.50 -6.01
CA VAL A 92 -5.44 -5.05 -5.11
C VAL A 92 -5.39 -5.91 -3.84
N GLY A 93 -6.55 -6.25 -3.28
CA GLY A 93 -6.66 -7.13 -2.11
C GLY A 93 -6.08 -8.52 -2.36
N TYR A 94 -6.27 -9.08 -3.56
CA TYR A 94 -5.69 -10.37 -3.97
C TYR A 94 -4.15 -10.32 -4.07
N TRP A 95 -3.59 -9.23 -4.59
CA TRP A 95 -2.14 -9.08 -4.77
C TRP A 95 -1.39 -8.62 -3.50
N ALA A 96 -2.08 -7.94 -2.57
CA ALA A 96 -1.51 -7.45 -1.32
C ALA A 96 -0.73 -8.50 -0.51
N PRO A 97 -1.24 -9.71 -0.22
CA PRO A 97 -0.51 -10.71 0.56
C PRO A 97 0.77 -11.16 -0.14
N VAL A 98 0.77 -11.30 -1.47
CA VAL A 98 1.97 -11.66 -2.25
C VAL A 98 3.03 -10.58 -2.12
N GLY A 99 2.64 -9.31 -2.22
CA GLY A 99 3.53 -8.17 -2.02
C GLY A 99 4.16 -8.16 -0.62
N ILE A 100 3.35 -8.40 0.43
CA ILE A 100 3.84 -8.45 1.82
C ILE A 100 4.89 -9.54 2.00
N ARG A 101 4.69 -10.73 1.43
CA ARG A 101 5.64 -11.85 1.54
C ARG A 101 6.96 -11.55 0.82
N LEU A 102 6.90 -10.95 -0.37
CA LEU A 102 8.09 -10.50 -1.09
C LEU A 102 8.86 -9.43 -0.30
N PHE A 103 8.14 -8.49 0.31
CA PHE A 103 8.73 -7.46 1.16
C PHE A 103 9.41 -8.07 2.40
N GLN A 104 8.75 -9.00 3.09
CA GLN A 104 9.35 -9.71 4.24
C GLN A 104 10.64 -10.43 3.87
N ARG A 105 10.67 -11.14 2.72
CA ARG A 105 11.88 -11.81 2.24
C ARG A 105 13.01 -10.82 1.97
N LYS A 106 12.68 -9.68 1.33
CA LYS A 106 13.67 -8.63 1.05
C LYS A 106 14.19 -7.99 2.34
N MET A 107 13.32 -7.71 3.31
CA MET A 107 13.69 -7.19 4.62
C MET A 107 14.64 -8.14 5.33
N ARG A 108 14.33 -9.44 5.38
CA ARG A 108 15.20 -10.45 6.01
C ARG A 108 16.60 -10.49 5.39
N GLN A 109 16.69 -10.39 4.06
CA GLN A 109 17.99 -10.32 3.38
C GLN A 109 18.78 -9.05 3.72
N MET A 110 18.11 -7.92 3.91
CA MET A 110 18.76 -6.68 4.33
C MET A 110 19.26 -6.79 5.78
N GLU A 111 18.46 -7.37 6.68
CA GLU A 111 18.87 -7.66 8.06
C GLU A 111 20.12 -8.55 8.08
N MET A 112 20.12 -9.65 7.32
CA MET A 112 21.29 -10.53 7.19
C MET A 112 22.53 -9.79 6.66
N LYS A 113 22.37 -8.93 5.63
CA LYS A 113 23.48 -8.12 5.10
C LYS A 113 24.02 -7.15 6.15
N HIS A 114 23.13 -6.44 6.86
CA HIS A 114 23.51 -5.51 7.91
C HIS A 114 24.24 -6.19 9.07
N GLU A 115 23.78 -7.38 9.45
CA GLU A 115 24.44 -8.15 10.48
C GLU A 115 25.83 -8.62 10.05
N VAL A 116 25.99 -9.10 8.81
CA VAL A 116 27.34 -9.43 8.28
C VAL A 116 28.25 -8.22 8.30
N ASP A 117 27.78 -7.02 7.90
CA ASP A 117 28.61 -5.80 7.97
C ASP A 117 29.06 -5.51 9.41
N GLN A 118 28.16 -5.71 10.38
CA GLN A 118 28.44 -5.50 11.79
C GLN A 118 29.47 -6.51 12.31
N LEU A 119 29.31 -7.80 11.98
CA LEU A 119 30.25 -8.85 12.33
C LEU A 119 31.63 -8.60 11.71
N GLN A 120 31.66 -8.17 10.44
CA GLN A 120 32.88 -7.77 9.76
C GLN A 120 33.60 -6.61 10.47
N ALA A 121 32.85 -5.59 10.93
CA ALA A 121 33.42 -4.49 11.70
C ALA A 121 33.99 -4.95 13.06
N VAL A 122 33.31 -5.88 13.73
CA VAL A 122 33.80 -6.48 14.98
C VAL A 122 35.09 -7.26 14.73
N ILE A 123 35.14 -8.08 13.68
CA ILE A 123 36.35 -8.81 13.30
C ILE A 123 37.49 -7.83 12.97
N ALA A 124 37.22 -6.77 12.20
CA ALA A 124 38.23 -5.75 11.87
C ALA A 124 38.86 -5.13 13.12
N MET A 125 38.02 -4.76 14.10
CA MET A 125 38.48 -4.17 15.35
C MET A 125 39.30 -5.14 16.20
N LEU A 126 38.96 -6.42 16.18
CA LEU A 126 39.59 -7.45 17.02
C LEU A 126 40.79 -8.12 16.35
N ALA A 127 40.86 -8.16 15.02
CA ALA A 127 41.92 -8.84 14.26
C ALA A 127 43.32 -8.25 14.50
N ASP A 128 43.40 -6.97 14.89
CA ASP A 128 44.66 -6.30 15.23
C ASP A 128 45.14 -6.59 16.67
N MET A 129 44.38 -7.31 17.49
CA MET A 129 44.78 -7.66 18.86
C MET A 129 45.68 -8.90 18.89
N ASP A 130 46.88 -8.76 19.48
CA ASP A 130 47.97 -9.76 19.48
C ASP A 130 47.64 -11.16 20.05
N ARG A 131 46.53 -11.34 20.77
CA ARG A 131 46.16 -12.61 21.43
C ARG A 131 44.76 -13.13 21.07
N MET A 132 44.21 -12.72 19.94
CA MET A 132 42.91 -13.24 19.50
C MET A 132 43.04 -14.63 18.87
N SER A 133 42.17 -15.56 19.28
CA SER A 133 41.96 -16.84 18.59
C SER A 133 40.63 -16.80 17.81
N VAL A 134 40.46 -17.72 16.87
CA VAL A 134 39.22 -17.84 16.08
C VAL A 134 38.02 -18.14 16.98
N GLU A 135 38.20 -18.97 18.00
CA GLU A 135 37.18 -19.26 19.00
C GLU A 135 36.73 -17.99 19.74
N HIS A 136 37.68 -17.15 20.19
CA HIS A 136 37.34 -15.88 20.86
C HIS A 136 36.63 -14.92 19.90
N LEU A 137 37.01 -14.88 18.62
CA LEU A 137 36.27 -14.11 17.61
C LEU A 137 34.83 -14.60 17.47
N LEU A 138 34.62 -15.91 17.39
CA LEU A 138 33.28 -16.50 17.28
C LEU A 138 32.41 -16.17 18.49
N ILE A 139 32.96 -16.17 19.71
CA ILE A 139 32.25 -15.73 20.93
C ILE A 139 31.82 -14.27 20.82
N TRP A 140 32.70 -13.38 20.34
CA TRP A 140 32.33 -11.99 20.11
C TRP A 140 31.27 -11.85 19.01
N MET A 141 31.40 -12.61 17.93
CA MET A 141 30.41 -12.64 16.86
C MET A 141 29.04 -13.07 17.37
N GLU A 142 28.98 -14.11 18.21
CA GLU A 142 27.74 -14.58 18.85
C GLU A 142 27.05 -13.46 19.65
N GLN A 143 27.81 -12.70 20.46
CA GLN A 143 27.26 -11.61 21.27
C GLN A 143 26.68 -10.45 20.45
N PHE A 144 27.19 -10.23 19.23
CA PHE A 144 26.72 -9.17 18.34
C PHE A 144 25.73 -9.64 17.27
N ALA A 145 25.60 -10.97 17.09
CA ALA A 145 24.68 -11.57 16.16
C ALA A 145 23.24 -11.57 16.69
N ARG A 146 22.28 -11.67 15.78
CA ARG A 146 20.85 -11.79 16.07
C ARG A 146 20.15 -12.74 15.12
N VAL A 147 20.47 -12.67 13.83
CA VAL A 147 19.99 -13.60 12.79
C VAL A 147 20.89 -14.83 12.72
N PHE A 148 22.20 -14.67 12.92
CA PHE A 148 23.19 -15.74 12.90
C PHE A 148 23.58 -16.25 14.30
N GLU A 149 22.89 -15.79 15.36
CA GLU A 149 23.15 -16.19 16.75
C GLU A 149 23.07 -17.71 16.95
N GLU A 150 21.97 -18.33 16.52
CA GLU A 150 21.74 -19.78 16.67
C GLU A 150 22.76 -20.65 15.91
N PRO A 151 23.09 -20.36 14.64
CA PRO A 151 24.20 -21.03 13.95
C PRO A 151 25.56 -20.85 14.65
N LEU A 152 25.88 -19.64 15.14
CA LEU A 152 27.14 -19.37 15.83
C LEU A 152 27.24 -20.11 17.17
N GLN A 153 26.15 -20.17 17.94
CA GLN A 153 26.06 -20.96 19.17
C GLN A 153 26.33 -22.44 18.90
N THR A 154 25.69 -23.00 17.87
CA THR A 154 25.88 -24.39 17.47
C THR A 154 27.33 -24.67 17.09
N CYS A 155 27.95 -23.77 16.31
CA CYS A 155 29.36 -23.85 15.97
C CYS A 155 30.27 -23.82 17.21
N LEU A 156 30.02 -22.91 18.16
CA LEU A 156 30.81 -22.78 19.39
C LEU A 156 30.72 -24.03 20.27
N LEU A 157 29.55 -24.67 20.36
CA LEU A 157 29.36 -25.90 21.14
C LEU A 157 30.19 -27.09 20.62
N HIS A 158 30.41 -27.15 19.32
CA HIS A 158 31.18 -28.23 18.67
C HIS A 158 32.63 -27.82 18.34
N PHE A 159 33.03 -26.59 18.64
CA PHE A 159 34.33 -26.06 18.23
C PHE A 159 35.51 -26.85 18.83
N ASP A 160 35.40 -27.23 20.10
CA ASP A 160 36.38 -28.06 20.82
C ASP A 160 36.54 -29.47 20.24
N GLN A 161 35.50 -29.97 19.56
CA GLN A 161 35.48 -31.31 18.96
C GLN A 161 36.16 -31.33 17.59
N GLY A 162 36.27 -30.16 16.94
CA GLY A 162 36.96 -29.98 15.67
C GLY A 162 36.58 -28.65 15.01
N ALA A 163 37.50 -27.68 15.02
CA ALA A 163 37.25 -26.33 14.50
C ALA A 163 36.85 -26.30 13.01
N GLU A 164 37.50 -27.13 12.17
CA GLU A 164 37.21 -27.20 10.73
C GLU A 164 35.79 -27.72 10.46
N GLN A 165 35.39 -28.82 11.13
CA GLN A 165 34.06 -29.41 10.99
C GLN A 165 32.97 -28.49 11.53
N ALA A 166 33.21 -27.81 12.65
CA ALA A 166 32.27 -26.87 13.23
C ALA A 166 32.02 -25.66 12.31
N LEU A 167 33.08 -25.13 11.69
CA LEU A 167 32.99 -24.04 10.73
C LEU A 167 32.37 -24.49 9.40
N GLU A 168 32.55 -25.75 9.00
CA GLU A 168 31.86 -26.31 7.84
C GLU A 168 30.34 -26.40 8.08
N GLN A 169 29.92 -26.93 9.23
CA GLN A 169 28.51 -26.97 9.63
C GLN A 169 27.90 -25.56 9.70
N LEU A 170 28.65 -24.57 10.20
CA LEU A 170 28.20 -23.18 10.26
C LEU A 170 27.84 -22.61 8.88
N LYS A 171 28.58 -22.99 7.83
CA LYS A 171 28.28 -22.59 6.44
C LYS A 171 26.99 -23.26 5.93
N GLU A 172 26.72 -24.50 6.34
CA GLU A 172 25.50 -25.22 5.96
C GLU A 172 24.26 -24.67 6.67
N ASP A 173 24.37 -24.36 7.97
CA ASP A 173 23.28 -23.85 8.80
C ASP A 173 22.88 -22.42 8.39
N ALA A 174 23.84 -21.63 7.89
CA ALA A 174 23.63 -20.26 7.45
C ALA A 174 24.16 -20.04 6.01
N PRO A 175 23.42 -20.49 4.96
CA PRO A 175 23.88 -20.48 3.56
C PRO A 175 23.73 -19.08 2.90
N PHE A 176 24.11 -18.03 3.61
CA PHE A 176 24.13 -16.65 3.10
C PHE A 176 25.52 -16.31 2.60
N GLN A 177 25.67 -16.09 1.30
CA GLN A 177 26.97 -15.97 0.63
C GLN A 177 27.97 -15.01 1.30
N PRO A 178 27.60 -13.76 1.70
CA PRO A 178 28.53 -12.88 2.43
C PRO A 178 28.99 -13.45 3.78
N PHE A 179 28.10 -14.12 4.51
CA PHE A 179 28.43 -14.76 5.79
C PHE A 179 29.34 -15.97 5.57
N VAL A 180 29.03 -16.82 4.58
CA VAL A 180 29.84 -17.99 4.22
C VAL A 180 31.27 -17.58 3.88
N ARG A 181 31.48 -16.53 3.07
CA ARG A 181 32.82 -16.02 2.76
C ARG A 181 33.60 -15.57 3.99
N MET A 182 32.93 -14.94 4.95
CA MET A 182 33.53 -14.54 6.22
C MET A 182 33.94 -15.78 7.04
N VAL A 183 33.10 -16.82 7.08
CA VAL A 183 33.40 -18.10 7.74
C VAL A 183 34.57 -18.83 7.07
N GLU A 184 34.66 -18.82 5.73
CA GLU A 184 35.81 -19.36 4.99
C GLU A 184 37.13 -18.66 5.39
N LYS A 185 37.12 -17.33 5.58
CA LYS A 185 38.28 -16.60 6.11
C LYS A 185 38.64 -17.03 7.55
N LEU A 186 37.64 -17.28 8.41
CA LEU A 186 37.86 -17.81 9.76
C LEU A 186 38.43 -19.23 9.75
N GLU A 187 37.99 -20.08 8.83
CA GLU A 187 38.49 -21.45 8.64
C GLU A 187 39.96 -21.46 8.19
N LEU A 188 40.34 -20.58 7.26
CA LEU A 188 41.73 -20.36 6.87
C LEU A 188 42.58 -19.84 8.05
N ALA A 189 42.00 -18.97 8.89
CA ALA A 189 42.65 -18.46 10.09
C ALA A 189 42.81 -19.53 11.19
N ALA A 190 41.90 -20.50 11.26
CA ALA A 190 41.95 -21.58 12.24
C ALA A 190 43.01 -22.64 11.89
N SER A 191 43.22 -22.90 10.59
CA SER A 191 44.09 -23.97 10.11
C SER A 191 45.51 -23.52 9.77
N THR A 192 45.68 -22.36 9.11
CA THR A 192 46.90 -22.09 8.33
C THR A 192 47.50 -20.71 8.54
N LEU A 193 46.68 -19.67 8.72
CA LEU A 193 47.15 -18.28 8.77
C LEU A 193 46.80 -17.57 10.09
N PRO A 194 47.60 -16.59 10.56
CA PRO A 194 47.15 -15.70 11.62
C PRO A 194 45.95 -14.86 11.16
N ILE A 195 44.99 -14.63 12.06
CA ILE A 195 43.74 -13.88 11.81
C ILE A 195 43.98 -12.60 11.01
N ARG A 196 44.97 -11.78 11.42
CA ARG A 196 45.29 -10.51 10.75
C ARG A 196 45.61 -10.65 9.26
N LYS A 197 46.23 -11.77 8.84
CA LYS A 197 46.50 -12.04 7.41
C LYS A 197 45.31 -12.62 6.68
N ALA A 198 44.43 -13.35 7.38
CA ALA A 198 43.21 -13.89 6.77
C ALA A 198 42.16 -12.80 6.51
N PHE A 199 42.27 -11.66 7.18
CA PHE A 199 41.37 -10.50 7.10
C PHE A 199 42.11 -9.21 6.65
N ASP A 200 43.21 -9.31 5.91
CA ASP A 200 43.98 -8.13 5.47
C ASP A 200 43.23 -7.30 4.42
N ASP A 201 42.37 -7.94 3.63
CA ASP A 201 41.53 -7.35 2.61
C ASP A 201 40.27 -6.67 3.16
N LEU A 202 39.96 -6.85 4.44
CA LEU A 202 38.69 -6.45 5.04
C LEU A 202 38.44 -4.94 4.98
N GLU A 203 39.48 -4.14 5.17
CA GLU A 203 39.40 -2.67 5.07
C GLU A 203 39.07 -2.24 3.63
N SER A 204 39.69 -2.91 2.65
CA SER A 204 39.42 -2.64 1.22
C SER A 204 38.01 -3.06 0.81
N GLU A 205 37.52 -4.19 1.31
CA GLU A 205 36.15 -4.66 1.11
C GLU A 205 35.13 -3.68 1.73
N TYR A 206 35.42 -3.17 2.93
CA TYR A 206 34.58 -2.19 3.60
C TYR A 206 34.47 -0.88 2.80
N VAL A 207 35.59 -0.34 2.34
CA VAL A 207 35.63 0.87 1.50
C VAL A 207 34.85 0.65 0.20
N TYR A 208 35.06 -0.49 -0.46
CA TYR A 208 34.34 -0.86 -1.67
C TYR A 208 32.82 -0.96 -1.43
N ALA A 209 32.39 -1.61 -0.35
CA ALA A 209 30.99 -1.75 0.01
C ALA A 209 30.35 -0.38 0.34
N GLN A 210 31.11 0.54 0.92
CA GLN A 210 30.64 1.91 1.19
C GLN A 210 30.46 2.70 -0.11
N GLU A 211 31.39 2.58 -1.05
CA GLU A 211 31.27 3.20 -2.38
C GLU A 211 30.10 2.64 -3.18
N GLU A 212 29.92 1.32 -3.17
CA GLU A 212 28.78 0.65 -3.81
C GLU A 212 27.44 1.18 -3.26
N ARG A 213 27.30 1.27 -1.93
CA ARG A 213 26.10 1.87 -1.30
C ARG A 213 25.87 3.29 -1.76
N LYS A 214 26.93 4.11 -1.84
CA LYS A 214 26.81 5.49 -2.29
C LYS A 214 26.28 5.57 -3.72
N GLN A 215 26.80 4.74 -4.63
CA GLN A 215 26.31 4.67 -6.00
C GLN A 215 24.86 4.17 -6.08
N GLU A 216 24.48 3.17 -5.29
CA GLU A 216 23.09 2.71 -5.21
C GLU A 216 22.17 3.83 -4.74
N TYR A 217 22.55 4.59 -3.71
CA TYR A 217 21.77 5.73 -3.22
C TYR A 217 21.65 6.83 -4.28
N GLU A 218 22.73 7.18 -4.97
CA GLU A 218 22.70 8.17 -6.06
C GLU A 218 21.73 7.74 -7.18
N ARG A 219 21.77 6.48 -7.61
CA ARG A 219 20.84 5.92 -8.61
C ARG A 219 19.39 5.96 -8.11
N LEU A 220 19.14 5.62 -6.85
CA LEU A 220 17.80 5.67 -6.27
C LEU A 220 17.25 7.09 -6.21
N ILE A 221 18.10 8.07 -5.86
CA ILE A 221 17.75 9.49 -5.85
C ILE A 221 17.41 9.96 -7.26
N GLU A 222 18.25 9.62 -8.24
CA GLU A 222 18.04 10.00 -9.63
C GLU A 222 16.72 9.42 -10.19
N HIS A 223 16.45 8.14 -9.93
CA HIS A 223 15.19 7.52 -10.33
C HIS A 223 13.97 8.20 -9.68
N LYS A 224 14.01 8.45 -8.37
CA LYS A 224 12.93 9.15 -7.66
C LYS A 224 12.74 10.57 -8.20
N ALA A 225 13.82 11.29 -8.48
CA ALA A 225 13.77 12.60 -9.10
C ALA A 225 13.20 12.55 -10.53
N GLY A 226 13.50 11.50 -11.31
CA GLY A 226 12.91 11.25 -12.62
C GLY A 226 11.39 11.07 -12.55
N TRP A 227 10.91 10.21 -11.65
CA TRP A 227 9.47 10.01 -11.41
C TRP A 227 8.79 11.30 -10.94
N GLY A 228 9.42 12.05 -10.03
CA GLY A 228 8.93 13.34 -9.57
C GLY A 228 8.77 14.35 -10.70
N ARG A 229 9.76 14.43 -11.60
CA ARG A 229 9.69 15.28 -12.80
C ARG A 229 8.56 14.84 -13.74
N MET A 230 8.46 13.56 -14.06
CA MET A 230 7.40 13.04 -14.94
C MET A 230 5.99 13.35 -14.41
N ILE A 231 5.74 13.08 -13.12
CA ILE A 231 4.45 13.37 -12.49
C ILE A 231 4.18 14.87 -12.43
N GLY A 232 5.20 15.69 -12.12
CA GLY A 232 5.07 17.15 -12.09
C GLY A 232 4.78 17.78 -13.45
N PHE A 233 5.35 17.24 -14.54
CA PHE A 233 5.12 17.74 -15.91
C PHE A 233 3.92 17.10 -16.60
N ALA A 234 3.36 16.00 -16.08
CA ALA A 234 2.24 15.30 -16.71
C ALA A 234 1.01 16.19 -16.96
N PRO A 235 0.53 17.04 -16.02
CA PRO A 235 -0.62 17.92 -16.27
C PRO A 235 -0.33 18.97 -17.35
N MET A 236 0.88 19.53 -17.36
CA MET A 236 1.29 20.50 -18.37
C MET A 236 1.34 19.86 -19.76
N MET A 237 1.95 18.67 -19.87
CA MET A 237 2.00 17.90 -21.11
C MET A 237 0.59 17.50 -21.57
N ALA A 238 -0.28 17.07 -20.66
CA ALA A 238 -1.66 16.73 -20.98
C ALA A 238 -2.43 17.94 -21.54
N LEU A 239 -2.25 19.13 -20.98
CA LEU A 239 -2.86 20.36 -21.49
C LEU A 239 -2.32 20.73 -22.87
N ILE A 240 -1.00 20.69 -23.08
CA ILE A 240 -0.38 21.00 -24.37
C ILE A 240 -0.88 20.03 -25.44
N PHE A 241 -0.82 18.73 -25.19
CA PHE A 241 -1.26 17.74 -26.18
C PHE A 241 -2.77 17.76 -26.40
N GLY A 242 -3.55 17.86 -25.33
CA GLY A 242 -5.01 17.85 -25.37
C GLY A 242 -5.61 19.09 -26.06
N TYR A 243 -5.09 20.28 -25.78
CA TYR A 243 -5.67 21.53 -26.29
C TYR A 243 -4.95 22.13 -27.50
N LEU A 244 -3.64 21.91 -27.67
CA LEU A 244 -2.90 22.49 -28.80
C LEU A 244 -2.63 21.47 -29.88
N VAL A 245 -2.00 20.34 -29.54
CA VAL A 245 -1.48 19.41 -30.55
C VAL A 245 -2.60 18.63 -31.24
N ILE A 246 -3.49 17.99 -30.48
CA ILE A 246 -4.56 17.17 -31.04
C ILE A 246 -5.51 18.02 -31.92
N PRO A 247 -6.01 19.20 -31.47
CA PRO A 247 -6.89 20.01 -32.30
C PRO A 247 -6.22 20.50 -33.58
N LEU A 248 -4.93 20.85 -33.53
CA LEU A 248 -4.19 21.27 -34.72
C LEU A 248 -4.04 20.13 -35.73
N ILE A 249 -3.78 18.90 -35.27
CA ILE A 249 -3.75 17.71 -36.13
C ILE A 249 -5.14 17.47 -36.75
N VAL A 250 -6.21 17.52 -35.97
CA VAL A 250 -7.58 17.32 -36.47
C VAL A 250 -7.95 18.37 -37.52
N VAL A 251 -7.64 19.65 -37.28
CA VAL A 251 -7.88 20.72 -38.26
C VAL A 251 -7.06 20.51 -39.52
N SER A 252 -5.78 20.13 -39.41
CA SER A 252 -4.91 19.84 -40.55
C SER A 252 -5.46 18.68 -41.40
N LEU A 253 -5.90 17.60 -40.77
CA LEU A 253 -6.50 16.45 -41.47
C LEU A 253 -7.82 16.84 -42.17
N ASN A 254 -8.68 17.60 -41.49
CA ASN A 254 -9.93 18.11 -42.08
C ASN A 254 -9.66 19.06 -43.25
N GLN A 255 -8.62 19.89 -43.19
CA GLN A 255 -8.24 20.75 -44.31
C GLN A 255 -7.77 19.91 -45.51
N MET A 256 -6.94 18.89 -45.28
CA MET A 256 -6.50 17.99 -46.35
C MET A 256 -7.68 17.28 -47.03
N SER A 257 -8.65 16.76 -46.26
CA SER A 257 -9.81 16.09 -46.85
C SER A 257 -10.63 17.02 -47.74
N VAL A 258 -10.82 18.28 -47.33
CA VAL A 258 -11.51 19.30 -48.13
C VAL A 258 -10.75 19.60 -49.44
N TYR A 259 -9.41 19.70 -49.40
CA TYR A 259 -8.61 19.90 -50.61
C TYR A 259 -8.69 18.70 -51.56
N TYR A 260 -8.71 17.47 -51.05
CA TYR A 260 -8.88 16.26 -51.86
C TYR A 260 -10.25 16.22 -52.56
N GLU A 261 -11.32 16.56 -51.86
CA GLU A 261 -12.66 16.64 -52.46
C GLU A 261 -12.74 17.71 -53.55
N GLN A 262 -12.10 18.87 -53.35
CA GLN A 262 -12.06 19.93 -54.35
C GLN A 262 -11.30 19.51 -55.62
N LEU A 263 -10.19 18.81 -55.48
CA LEU A 263 -9.43 18.28 -56.62
C LEU A 263 -10.21 17.22 -57.40
N GLN A 264 -10.94 16.35 -56.71
CA GLN A 264 -11.81 15.36 -57.36
C GLN A 264 -13.01 15.97 -58.09
N ARG A 265 -13.47 17.15 -57.67
CA ARG A 265 -14.63 17.83 -58.28
C ARG A 265 -14.26 18.68 -59.50
N ILE A 266 -12.97 18.92 -59.74
CA ILE A 266 -12.43 19.72 -60.84
C ILE A 266 -11.95 18.81 -62.01
N GLN A 267 -11.83 17.50 -61.80
CA GLN A 267 -11.73 16.48 -62.86
C GLN A 267 -13.11 16.02 -63.31
#